data_AF-A0A2S4VQ50-F1
#
_entry.id   AF-A0A2S4VQ50-F1
#
_cell.length_a   1.000
_cell.length_b   1.000
_cell.length_c   1.000
_cell.angle_alpha   90.00
_cell.angle_beta   90.00
_cell.angle_gamma   90.00
#
_symmetry.space_group_name_H-M   'P 1'
#
loop_
_entity.id
_entity.type
_entity.pdbx_description
1 polymer ?
#
loop_
_entity_poly.entity_id
_entity_poly.type
_entity_poly.pdbx_seq_one_letter_code
_entity_poly.pdbx_strand_id
1 'polypeptide(L)'
;MRPTGSETLAYPKVEAALSEWMTQAIHYGIPVSGEILKENWRDFAWLDGIPSEEWLKLSSGWLESFKNQHQICAFWMHGEAASVDITVVESEIVRMQEITKDYELKDIFNMDKTGLFYSMPPDVGLAFKATHGVKSNKTRRTLALTCNADGSEKRPPLFIGKSKKPNVSKDTRLIIITTNTPTTLPLG
;
A
#
# COMPACT_ATOMS: atom_id res chain seq x y z
N MET A 1 7.26 34.24 -21.13
CA MET A 1 8.12 34.41 -19.94
C MET A 1 7.46 33.70 -18.77
N ARG A 2 7.99 32.56 -18.33
CA ARG A 2 7.57 31.92 -17.06
C ARG A 2 8.54 32.41 -15.97
N PRO A 3 8.08 32.81 -14.78
CA PRO A 3 9.00 33.04 -13.69
C PRO A 3 9.40 31.66 -13.11
N THR A 4 10.64 31.26 -13.37
CA THR A 4 11.35 30.26 -12.58
C THR A 4 11.77 30.93 -11.28
N GLY A 5 10.94 30.81 -10.25
CA GLY A 5 11.29 31.12 -8.87
C GLY A 5 11.50 29.82 -8.12
N SER A 6 12.72 29.28 -8.15
CA SER A 6 13.17 28.38 -7.10
C SER A 6 13.28 29.23 -5.83
N GLU A 7 12.28 29.20 -4.96
CA GLU A 7 12.41 29.75 -3.61
C GLU A 7 13.47 28.91 -2.89
N THR A 8 14.67 29.47 -2.84
CA THR A 8 15.81 28.96 -2.12
C THR A 8 15.42 28.72 -0.65
N LEU A 9 15.71 27.52 -0.14
CA LEU A 9 15.43 27.07 1.23
C LEU A 9 15.94 28.10 2.25
N ALA A 10 15.04 28.88 2.84
CA ALA A 10 15.38 29.97 3.76
C ALA A 10 16.02 29.47 5.08
N TYR A 11 15.83 28.19 5.43
CA TYR A 11 16.24 27.62 6.72
C TYR A 11 16.87 26.23 6.55
N PRO A 12 18.13 26.15 6.06
CA PRO A 12 18.76 24.87 5.71
C PRO A 12 18.93 23.92 6.91
N LYS A 13 19.07 24.46 8.12
CA LYS A 13 19.23 23.67 9.35
C LYS A 13 17.93 23.01 9.80
N VAL A 14 16.82 23.75 9.73
CA VAL A 14 15.46 23.25 10.01
C VAL A 14 15.05 22.20 8.99
N GLU A 15 15.34 22.45 7.70
CA GLU A 15 15.06 21.51 6.61
C GLU A 15 15.87 20.21 6.74
N ALA A 16 17.16 20.29 7.12
CA ALA A 16 17.98 19.11 7.38
C ALA A 16 17.43 18.27 8.55
N ALA A 17 17.06 18.90 9.66
CA ALA A 17 16.47 18.22 10.81
C ALA A 17 15.13 17.57 10.47
N LEU A 18 14.29 18.26 9.68
CA LEU A 18 13.00 17.74 9.22
C LEU A 18 13.17 16.53 8.30
N SER A 19 14.15 16.57 7.38
CA SER A 19 14.50 15.47 6.48
C SER A 19 15.01 14.25 7.25
N GLU A 20 15.85 14.45 8.27
CA GLU A 20 16.35 13.37 9.14
C GLU A 20 15.21 12.74 9.96
N TRP A 21 14.38 13.57 10.60
CA TRP A 21 13.21 13.12 11.33
C TRP A 21 12.25 12.33 10.44
N MET A 22 12.01 12.79 9.22
CA MET A 22 11.15 12.09 8.25
C MET A 22 11.74 10.72 7.88
N THR A 23 13.06 10.64 7.69
CA THR A 23 13.75 9.38 7.40
C THR A 23 13.55 8.38 8.53
N GLN A 24 13.66 8.84 9.78
CA GLN A 24 13.41 8.00 10.95
C GLN A 24 11.93 7.58 11.04
N ALA A 25 10.99 8.51 10.82
CA ALA A 25 9.56 8.21 10.84
C ALA A 25 9.18 7.15 9.80
N ILE A 26 9.75 7.23 8.58
CA ILE A 26 9.58 6.21 7.54
C ILE A 26 10.19 4.88 7.98
N HIS A 27 11.41 4.89 8.53
CA HIS A 27 12.07 3.68 9.02
C HIS A 27 11.26 2.94 10.10
N TYR A 28 10.61 3.69 11.00
CA TYR A 28 9.73 3.13 12.03
C TYR A 28 8.30 2.87 11.56
N GLY A 29 8.00 3.07 10.27
CA GLY A 29 6.67 2.82 9.71
C GLY A 29 5.58 3.76 10.24
N ILE A 30 5.96 4.94 10.75
CA ILE A 30 5.03 5.93 11.29
C ILE A 30 4.34 6.63 10.10
N PRO A 31 3.00 6.62 10.01
CA PRO A 31 2.31 7.34 8.95
C PRO A 31 2.46 8.85 9.14
N VAL A 32 3.22 9.50 8.25
CA VAL A 32 3.41 10.95 8.27
C VAL A 32 2.45 11.63 7.31
N SER A 33 1.55 12.44 7.86
CA SER A 33 0.66 13.31 7.07
C SER A 33 1.31 14.66 6.78
N GLY A 34 0.77 15.39 5.81
CA GLY A 34 1.23 16.75 5.50
C GLY A 34 1.13 17.71 6.68
N GLU A 35 0.11 17.56 7.53
CA GLU A 35 -0.05 18.42 8.73
C GLU A 35 0.98 18.08 9.81
N ILE A 36 1.29 16.79 10.00
CA ILE A 36 2.37 16.37 10.91
C ILE A 36 3.71 16.94 10.44
N LEU A 37 3.96 16.95 9.14
CA LEU A 37 5.19 17.51 8.59
C LEU A 37 5.30 19.03 8.83
N LYS A 38 4.19 19.77 8.68
CA LYS A 38 4.14 21.20 8.98
C LYS A 38 4.38 21.48 10.46
N GLU A 39 3.80 20.67 11.35
CA GLU A 39 3.98 20.84 12.79
C GLU A 39 5.43 20.57 13.20
N ASN A 40 6.03 19.49 12.72
CA ASN A 40 7.44 19.20 12.99
C ASN A 40 8.37 20.29 12.44
N TRP A 41 8.05 20.90 11.29
CA TRP A 41 8.82 22.05 10.80
C TRP A 41 8.81 23.21 11.81
N ARG A 42 7.65 23.50 12.42
CA ARG A 42 7.52 24.56 13.45
C ARG A 42 8.30 24.20 14.71
N ASP A 43 8.24 22.94 15.14
CA ASP A 43 9.01 22.46 16.29
C ASP A 43 10.52 22.64 16.06
N PHE A 44 11.01 22.28 14.87
CA PHE A 44 12.43 22.50 14.52
C PHE A 44 12.78 23.98 14.39
N ALA A 45 11.89 24.82 13.86
CA ALA A 45 12.10 26.26 13.80
C ALA A 45 12.15 26.88 15.21
N TRP A 46 11.30 26.42 16.13
CA TRP A 46 11.32 26.83 17.53
C TRP A 46 12.60 26.38 18.24
N LEU A 47 13.03 25.13 18.02
CA LEU A 47 14.29 24.59 18.56
C LEU A 47 15.52 25.33 18.03
N ASP A 48 15.47 25.83 16.79
CA ASP A 48 16.54 26.64 16.20
C ASP A 48 16.48 28.13 16.62
N GLY A 49 15.50 28.50 17.45
CA GLY A 49 15.35 29.85 17.99
C GLY A 49 14.77 30.86 17.00
N ILE A 50 14.09 30.41 15.94
CA ILE A 50 13.48 31.27 14.94
C ILE A 50 12.17 31.84 15.51
N PRO A 51 12.03 33.18 15.61
CA PRO A 51 10.81 33.80 16.11
C PRO A 51 9.63 33.51 15.17
N SER A 52 8.44 33.35 15.75
CA SER A 52 7.24 32.89 15.05
C SER A 52 6.79 33.80 13.89
N GLU A 53 7.19 35.07 13.93
CA GLU A 53 6.96 36.09 12.93
C GLU A 53 7.75 35.85 11.64
N GLU A 54 8.86 35.11 11.73
CA GLU A 54 9.75 34.77 10.62
C GLU A 54 9.48 33.36 10.05
N TRP A 55 8.52 32.63 10.61
CA TRP A 55 8.21 31.28 10.14
C TRP A 55 7.68 31.28 8.71
N LEU A 56 8.03 30.22 7.97
CA LEU A 56 7.50 30.01 6.64
C LEU A 56 5.98 29.90 6.70
N LYS A 57 5.32 30.49 5.70
CA LYS A 57 3.92 30.19 5.42
C LYS A 57 3.89 28.79 4.82
N LEU A 58 3.85 27.78 5.69
CA LEU A 58 3.80 26.34 5.41
C LEU A 58 2.55 25.96 4.59
N SER A 59 2.47 26.53 3.39
CA SER A 59 1.36 26.44 2.46
C SER A 59 1.30 25.05 1.83
N SER A 60 0.22 24.78 1.12
CA SER A 60 0.13 23.59 0.26
C SER A 60 1.27 23.57 -0.77
N GLY A 61 1.67 24.73 -1.30
CA GLY A 61 2.78 24.84 -2.25
C GLY A 61 4.15 24.51 -1.66
N TRP A 62 4.42 24.93 -0.42
CA TRP A 62 5.65 24.54 0.30
C TRP A 62 5.70 23.03 0.50
N LEU A 63 4.58 22.42 0.94
CA LEU A 63 4.50 20.98 1.16
C LEU A 63 4.72 20.19 -0.15
N GLU A 64 4.18 20.66 -1.27
CA GLU A 64 4.39 20.05 -2.58
C GLU A 64 5.83 20.19 -3.08
N SER A 65 6.44 21.37 -2.88
CA SER A 65 7.86 21.61 -3.17
C SER A 65 8.77 20.68 -2.34
N PHE A 66 8.53 20.58 -1.02
CA PHE A 66 9.29 19.70 -0.13
C PHE A 66 9.17 18.23 -0.55
N LYS A 67 7.96 17.76 -0.87
CA LYS A 67 7.77 16.39 -1.39
C LYS A 67 8.52 16.15 -2.69
N ASN A 68 8.50 17.10 -3.62
CA ASN A 68 9.19 16.98 -4.90
C ASN A 68 10.71 16.98 -4.74
N GLN A 69 11.26 17.81 -3.85
CA GLN A 69 12.70 17.87 -3.56
C GLN A 69 13.21 16.56 -2.93
N HIS A 70 12.44 15.98 -2.02
CA HIS A 70 12.82 14.76 -1.30
C HIS A 70 12.26 13.47 -1.93
N GLN A 71 11.67 13.55 -3.15
CA GLN A 71 11.07 12.42 -3.88
C GLN A 71 10.04 11.63 -3.05
N ILE A 72 9.26 12.33 -2.22
CA ILE A 72 8.29 11.72 -1.31
C ILE A 72 6.99 11.46 -2.06
N CYS A 73 6.68 10.18 -2.28
CA CYS A 73 5.39 9.74 -2.82
C CYS A 73 4.42 9.39 -1.69
N ALA A 74 3.15 9.74 -1.84
CA ALA A 74 2.11 9.26 -0.94
C ALA A 74 1.85 7.77 -1.20
N PHE A 75 2.12 6.92 -0.21
CA PHE A 75 1.81 5.49 -0.28
C PHE A 75 0.52 5.17 0.47
N TRP A 76 -0.34 4.36 -0.14
CA TRP A 76 -1.47 3.76 0.55
C TRP A 76 -0.97 2.60 1.41
N MET A 77 -1.03 2.76 2.72
CA MET A 77 -0.76 1.66 3.66
C MET A 77 -1.91 0.64 3.60
N HIS A 78 -1.71 -0.47 2.89
CA HIS A 78 -2.65 -1.59 2.91
C HIS A 78 -2.50 -2.36 4.25
N GLY A 79 -3.62 -2.53 4.95
CA GLY A 79 -3.71 -2.87 6.38
C GLY A 79 -3.29 -4.26 6.84
N GLU A 80 -2.50 -5.01 6.09
CA GLU A 80 -1.94 -6.31 6.54
C GLU A 80 -0.40 -6.37 6.51
N ALA A 81 0.25 -5.52 5.70
CA ALA A 81 1.71 -5.52 5.57
C ALA A 81 2.46 -4.97 6.81
N ALA A 82 1.79 -4.16 7.62
CA ALA A 82 2.39 -3.50 8.78
C ALA A 82 2.70 -4.42 9.98
N SER A 83 2.31 -5.70 9.92
CA SER A 83 2.49 -6.66 11.03
C SER A 83 3.59 -7.69 10.81
N VAL A 84 4.22 -7.69 9.63
CA VAL A 84 5.20 -8.70 9.26
C VAL A 84 6.60 -8.13 9.40
N ASP A 85 7.42 -8.75 10.25
CA ASP A 85 8.83 -8.43 10.41
C ASP A 85 9.55 -8.60 9.06
N ILE A 86 10.26 -7.56 8.61
CA ILE A 86 10.97 -7.51 7.33
C ILE A 86 11.96 -8.69 7.23
N THR A 87 12.60 -9.07 8.34
CA THR A 87 13.55 -10.18 8.37
C THR A 87 12.87 -11.54 8.11
N VAL A 88 11.63 -11.69 8.57
CA VAL A 88 10.79 -12.87 8.28
C VAL A 88 10.38 -12.89 6.81
N VAL A 89 10.04 -11.74 6.23
CA VAL A 89 9.72 -11.62 4.80
C VAL A 89 10.90 -12.02 3.92
N GLU A 90 12.10 -11.50 4.19
CA GLU A 90 13.30 -11.81 3.41
C GLU A 90 13.61 -13.32 3.44
N SER A 91 13.59 -13.92 4.64
CA SER A 91 13.83 -15.36 4.78
C SER A 91 12.78 -16.20 4.03
N GLU A 92 11.53 -15.76 4.01
CA GLU A 92 10.44 -16.44 3.32
C GLU A 92 10.55 -16.27 1.80
N ILE A 93 10.99 -15.10 1.30
CA ILE A 93 11.26 -14.89 -0.13
C ILE A 93 12.34 -15.85 -0.61
N VAL A 94 13.47 -15.96 0.12
CA VAL A 94 14.55 -16.89 -0.22
C VAL A 94 14.03 -18.33 -0.22
N ARG A 95 13.23 -18.72 0.78
CA ARG A 95 12.62 -20.05 0.86
C ARG A 95 11.69 -20.32 -0.33
N MET A 96 10.85 -19.35 -0.71
CA MET A 96 9.95 -19.49 -1.86
C MET A 96 10.73 -19.62 -3.17
N GLN A 97 11.77 -18.81 -3.37
CA GLN A 97 12.64 -18.88 -4.53
C GLN A 97 13.30 -20.26 -4.65
N GLU A 98 13.77 -20.83 -3.54
CA GLU A 98 14.37 -22.17 -3.51
C GLU A 98 13.34 -23.26 -3.87
N ILE A 99 12.10 -23.17 -3.38
CA ILE A 99 11.01 -24.11 -3.71
C ILE A 99 10.63 -24.00 -5.19
N THR A 100 10.63 -22.80 -5.75
CA THR A 100 10.18 -22.55 -7.12
C THR A 100 11.31 -22.60 -8.16
N LYS A 101 12.56 -22.85 -7.76
CA LYS A 101 13.74 -22.72 -8.64
C LYS A 101 13.71 -23.60 -9.88
N ASP A 102 13.09 -24.78 -9.77
CA ASP A 102 13.05 -25.79 -10.84
C ASP A 102 11.81 -25.63 -11.74
N TYR A 103 10.99 -24.59 -11.51
CA TYR A 103 9.77 -24.31 -12.26
C TYR A 103 9.97 -23.10 -13.16
N GLU A 104 9.45 -23.17 -14.40
CA GLU A 104 9.36 -22.00 -15.26
C GLU A 104 8.32 -21.01 -14.71
N LEU A 105 8.50 -19.70 -14.97
CA LEU A 105 7.58 -18.67 -14.48
C LEU A 105 6.12 -18.87 -14.91
N LYS A 106 5.91 -19.46 -16.10
CA LYS A 106 4.58 -19.81 -16.61
C LYS A 106 3.86 -20.87 -15.76
N ASP A 107 4.61 -21.69 -15.03
CA ASP A 107 4.13 -22.81 -14.22
C ASP A 107 4.02 -22.46 -12.72
N ILE A 108 4.46 -21.27 -12.31
CA ILE A 108 4.33 -20.76 -10.94
C ILE A 108 3.06 -19.93 -10.84
N PHE A 109 2.04 -20.44 -10.15
CA PHE A 109 0.77 -19.73 -9.95
C PHE A 109 0.65 -19.15 -8.54
N ASN A 110 0.13 -17.92 -8.47
CA ASN A 110 -0.34 -17.30 -7.23
C ASN A 110 -1.87 -17.21 -7.24
N MET A 111 -2.50 -17.47 -6.08
CA MET A 111 -3.93 -17.29 -5.87
C MET A 111 -4.17 -16.41 -4.66
N ASP A 112 -4.97 -15.35 -4.84
CA ASP A 112 -5.36 -14.46 -3.75
C ASP A 112 -6.88 -14.30 -3.65
N LYS A 113 -7.37 -14.04 -2.43
CA LYS A 113 -8.79 -13.89 -2.11
C LYS A 113 -9.14 -12.42 -1.92
N THR A 114 -10.05 -11.91 -2.75
CA THR A 114 -10.58 -10.55 -2.61
C THR A 114 -12.08 -10.54 -2.28
N GLY A 115 -12.53 -9.49 -1.59
CA GLY A 115 -13.94 -9.28 -1.26
C GLY A 115 -14.63 -8.40 -2.29
N LEU A 116 -15.61 -8.95 -3.01
CA LEU A 116 -16.49 -8.20 -3.92
C LEU A 116 -17.73 -7.69 -3.16
N PHE A 117 -17.78 -6.39 -2.90
CA PHE A 117 -18.88 -5.71 -2.24
C PHE A 117 -19.93 -5.21 -3.25
N TYR A 118 -20.70 -6.12 -3.82
CA TYR A 118 -21.64 -5.81 -4.91
C TYR A 118 -22.89 -5.01 -4.47
N SER A 119 -23.17 -4.93 -3.17
CA SER A 119 -24.32 -4.18 -2.64
C SER A 119 -23.93 -2.85 -1.99
N MET A 120 -22.64 -2.48 -2.01
CA MET A 120 -22.15 -1.28 -1.37
C MET A 120 -22.41 -0.08 -2.28
N PRO A 121 -23.17 0.94 -1.83
CA PRO A 121 -23.31 2.18 -2.58
C PRO A 121 -21.98 2.95 -2.59
N PRO A 122 -21.73 3.82 -3.58
CA PRO A 122 -20.57 4.69 -3.58
C PRO A 122 -20.57 5.61 -2.35
N ASP A 123 -19.37 5.89 -1.82
CA ASP A 123 -19.18 6.71 -0.61
C ASP A 123 -19.54 8.19 -0.82
N VAL A 124 -19.69 8.62 -2.08
CA VAL A 124 -19.98 10.00 -2.47
C VAL A 124 -21.13 10.02 -3.47
N GLY A 125 -22.09 10.92 -3.25
CA GLY A 125 -23.20 11.19 -4.15
C GLY A 125 -23.53 12.67 -4.21
N LEU A 126 -24.18 13.11 -5.28
CA LEU A 126 -24.70 14.47 -5.41
C LEU A 126 -26.05 14.58 -4.71
N ALA A 127 -26.25 15.63 -3.91
CA ALA A 127 -27.50 15.89 -3.22
C ALA A 127 -27.88 17.38 -3.27
N PHE A 128 -29.16 17.69 -3.44
CA PHE A 128 -29.68 19.06 -3.43
C PHE A 128 -29.66 19.71 -2.03
N LYS A 129 -29.61 18.88 -0.98
CA LYS A 129 -29.47 19.30 0.43
C LYS A 129 -28.63 18.27 1.17
N ALA A 130 -27.98 18.68 2.26
CA ALA A 130 -27.28 17.75 3.14
C ALA A 130 -28.27 16.68 3.65
N THR A 131 -28.01 15.42 3.29
CA THR A 131 -28.83 14.27 3.69
C THR A 131 -28.02 13.37 4.60
N HIS A 132 -28.69 12.60 5.45
CA HIS A 132 -28.02 11.63 6.30
C HIS A 132 -27.48 10.49 5.44
N GLY A 133 -26.25 10.07 5.73
CA GLY A 133 -25.61 8.97 5.01
C GLY A 133 -26.40 7.67 5.18
N VAL A 134 -26.52 6.90 4.09
CA VAL A 134 -27.10 5.57 4.13
C VAL A 134 -26.07 4.60 4.69
N LYS A 135 -26.46 3.77 5.67
CA LYS A 135 -25.58 2.73 6.22
C LYS A 135 -25.15 1.79 5.10
N SER A 136 -23.84 1.71 4.83
CA SER A 136 -23.30 0.91 3.73
C SER A 136 -23.67 -0.57 3.90
N ASN A 137 -24.28 -1.16 2.87
CA ASN A 137 -24.52 -2.59 2.83
C ASN A 137 -23.21 -3.30 2.48
N LYS A 138 -22.53 -3.84 3.51
CA LYS A 138 -21.26 -4.56 3.38
C LYS A 138 -21.42 -6.01 2.92
N THR A 139 -22.50 -6.35 2.22
CA THR A 139 -22.66 -7.70 1.67
C THR A 139 -21.56 -7.96 0.65
N ARG A 140 -20.69 -8.91 0.98
CA ARG A 140 -19.55 -9.31 0.15
C ARG A 140 -19.65 -10.75 -0.31
N ARG A 141 -19.20 -11.01 -1.54
CA ARG A 141 -18.82 -12.34 -2.01
C ARG A 141 -17.30 -12.42 -2.04
N THR A 142 -16.74 -13.57 -1.71
CA THR A 142 -15.29 -13.77 -1.81
C THR A 142 -14.98 -14.33 -3.19
N LEU A 143 -14.04 -13.69 -3.87
CA LEU A 143 -13.46 -14.15 -5.13
C LEU A 143 -12.06 -14.66 -4.85
N ALA A 144 -11.70 -15.81 -5.41
CA ALA A 144 -10.31 -16.21 -5.57
C ALA A 144 -9.88 -15.93 -7.01
N LEU A 145 -8.80 -15.18 -7.15
CA LEU A 145 -8.18 -14.81 -8.42
C LEU A 145 -6.83 -15.51 -8.51
N THR A 146 -6.53 -16.12 -9.65
CA THR A 146 -5.31 -16.89 -9.85
C THR A 146 -4.65 -16.52 -11.17
N CYS A 147 -3.35 -16.27 -11.13
CA CYS A 147 -2.52 -16.02 -12.33
C CYS A 147 -1.13 -16.65 -12.17
N ASN A 148 -0.46 -16.92 -13.29
CA ASN A 148 0.94 -17.32 -13.27
C ASN A 148 1.89 -16.12 -13.11
N ALA A 149 3.14 -16.40 -12.75
CA ALA A 149 4.13 -15.40 -12.40
C ALA A 149 4.58 -14.54 -13.59
N ASP A 150 4.51 -15.05 -14.82
CA ASP A 150 4.78 -14.27 -16.04
C ASP A 150 3.54 -13.51 -16.57
N GLY A 151 2.35 -13.77 -16.02
CA GLY A 151 1.09 -13.14 -16.38
C GLY A 151 0.47 -13.62 -17.70
N SER A 152 1.03 -14.64 -18.35
CA SER A 152 0.52 -15.20 -19.60
C SER A 152 -0.81 -15.96 -19.43
N GLU A 153 -1.05 -16.54 -18.25
CA GLU A 153 -2.27 -17.29 -17.94
C GLU A 153 -2.98 -16.71 -16.71
N LYS A 154 -4.28 -16.42 -16.89
CA LYS A 154 -5.20 -16.02 -15.81
C LYS A 154 -6.32 -17.04 -15.75
N ARG A 155 -6.50 -17.68 -14.59
CA ARG A 155 -7.61 -18.62 -14.39
C ARG A 155 -8.93 -17.84 -14.22
N PRO A 156 -10.07 -18.44 -14.62
CA PRO A 156 -11.38 -17.84 -14.36
C PRO A 156 -11.59 -17.55 -12.86
N PRO A 157 -12.19 -16.41 -12.48
CA PRO A 157 -12.47 -16.10 -11.08
C PRO A 157 -13.33 -17.17 -10.40
N LEU A 158 -12.91 -17.60 -9.21
CA LEU A 158 -13.62 -18.59 -8.40
C LEU A 158 -14.46 -17.89 -7.31
N PHE A 159 -15.77 -18.11 -7.32
CA PHE A 159 -16.66 -17.60 -6.27
C PHE A 159 -16.64 -18.54 -5.06
N ILE A 160 -16.08 -18.05 -3.94
CA ILE A 160 -16.06 -18.78 -2.67
C ILE A 160 -17.34 -18.45 -1.89
N GLY A 161 -18.16 -19.48 -1.70
CA GLY A 161 -19.37 -19.41 -0.88
C GLY A 161 -19.08 -19.27 0.61
N LYS A 162 -20.13 -18.96 1.39
CA LYS A 162 -20.03 -18.96 2.87
C LYS A 162 -19.88 -20.40 3.36
N SER A 163 -18.87 -20.67 4.19
CA SER A 163 -18.73 -21.97 4.86
C SER A 163 -19.95 -22.24 5.75
N LYS A 164 -20.44 -23.50 5.75
CA LYS A 164 -21.49 -23.94 6.67
C LYS A 164 -21.06 -23.87 8.15
N LYS A 165 -19.74 -23.84 8.43
CA LYS A 165 -19.17 -23.65 9.78
C LYS A 165 -18.02 -22.62 9.71
N PRO A 166 -18.18 -21.42 10.31
CA PRO A 166 -17.23 -20.32 10.13
C PRO A 166 -15.96 -20.39 11.01
N ASN A 167 -15.89 -21.30 11.99
CA ASN A 167 -14.84 -21.29 13.02
C ASN A 167 -13.80 -22.42 12.86
N VAL A 168 -13.14 -22.50 11.71
CA VAL A 168 -11.85 -23.21 11.63
C VAL A 168 -10.81 -22.16 11.22
N SER A 169 -9.89 -21.87 12.16
CA SER A 169 -8.78 -20.90 12.05
C SER A 169 -8.04 -21.05 10.72
N LYS A 170 -7.89 -20.00 9.92
CA LYS A 170 -6.77 -19.02 9.99
C LYS A 170 -5.40 -19.68 10.09
N ASP A 171 -5.03 -20.37 9.01
CA ASP A 171 -3.72 -20.25 8.35
C ASP A 171 -3.65 -21.40 7.35
N THR A 172 -3.99 -21.10 6.11
CA THR A 172 -3.71 -22.02 5.02
C THR A 172 -3.19 -21.19 3.87
N ARG A 173 -1.88 -20.98 3.88
CA ARG A 173 -1.13 -20.69 2.65
C ARG A 173 -1.20 -21.96 1.81
N LEU A 174 -2.33 -22.14 1.12
CA LEU A 174 -2.50 -23.18 0.11
C LEU A 174 -1.69 -22.74 -1.11
N ILE A 175 -0.40 -23.09 -1.14
CA ILE A 175 0.34 -23.16 -2.40
C ILE A 175 -0.18 -24.42 -3.09
N ILE A 176 -1.12 -24.24 -4.01
CA ILE A 176 -1.53 -25.33 -4.89
C ILE A 176 -0.48 -25.41 -6.00
N ILE A 177 0.52 -26.28 -5.82
CA ILE A 177 1.38 -26.71 -6.92
C ILE A 177 0.53 -27.67 -7.75
N THR A 178 -0.17 -27.18 -8.78
CA THR A 178 -0.77 -28.08 -9.77
C THR A 178 0.35 -28.57 -10.67
N THR A 179 0.83 -29.79 -10.45
CA THR A 179 1.69 -30.45 -11.44
C THR A 179 0.81 -30.76 -12.65
N ASN A 180 1.02 -30.03 -13.76
CA ASN A 180 0.54 -30.49 -15.05
C ASN A 180 1.35 -31.74 -15.39
N THR A 181 0.89 -32.92 -15.01
CA THR A 181 1.38 -34.15 -15.64
C THR A 181 0.82 -34.16 -17.06
N PRO A 182 1.65 -34.09 -18.12
CA PRO A 182 1.15 -34.33 -19.47
C PRO A 182 0.68 -35.78 -19.53
N THR A 183 -0.63 -35.98 -19.54
CA THR A 183 -1.24 -37.27 -19.86
C THR A 183 -0.90 -37.59 -21.31
N THR A 184 0.22 -38.28 -21.55
CA THR A 184 0.44 -38.98 -22.81
C THR A 184 -0.39 -40.26 -22.77
N LEU A 185 -1.58 -40.22 -23.39
CA LEU A 185 -2.28 -41.45 -23.75
C LEU A 185 -1.51 -42.10 -24.91
N PRO A 186 -1.06 -43.36 -24.80
CA PRO A 186 -0.61 -44.10 -25.96
C PRO A 186 -1.84 -44.47 -26.80
N LEU A 187 -1.87 -44.03 -28.05
CA LEU A 187 -2.75 -44.58 -29.06
C LEU A 187 -2.27 -46.00 -29.37
N GLY A 188 -3.06 -46.98 -28.94
CA GLY A 188 -3.05 -48.36 -29.43
C GLY A 188 -4.35 -48.64 -30.16
#